data_AF-A0A2H0TXH8-F1
#
_entry.id   AF-A0A2H0TXH8-F1
#
_cell.length_a   1.000
_cell.length_b   1.000
_cell.length_c   1.000
_cell.angle_alpha   90.00
_cell.angle_beta   90.00
_cell.angle_gamma   90.00
#
_symmetry.space_group_name_H-M   'P 1'
#
loop_
_entity.id
_entity.type
_entity.pdbx_description
1 polymer ?
#
loop_
_entity_poly.entity_id
_entity_poly.type
_entity_poly.pdbx_seq_one_letter_code
_entity_poly.pdbx_strand_id
1 'polypeptide(L)'
;MEYLDIVNDNDEVIGHCTVGESYDKLLPHRISHILIFNDEGKMLLQKRTAEEKFYQNHWSATVDGHVQADESYEKATLQEVDSFSIEEKNDWER
;
A
#
# COMPACT_ATOMS: atom_id res chain seq x y z
N MET A 1 3.48 17.81 -5.66
CA MET A 1 2.49 17.31 -4.69
C MET A 1 1.89 16.08 -5.32
N GLU A 2 1.97 14.97 -4.62
CA GLU A 2 1.38 13.70 -5.03
C GLU A 2 -0.12 13.72 -4.69
N TYR A 3 -0.95 13.51 -5.72
CA TYR A 3 -2.41 13.49 -5.64
C TYR A 3 -2.90 12.07 -5.91
N LEU A 4 -4.04 11.72 -5.34
CA LEU A 4 -4.74 10.47 -5.57
C LEU A 4 -6.03 10.72 -6.34
N ASP A 5 -6.43 9.76 -7.17
CA ASP A 5 -7.75 9.75 -7.78
C ASP A 5 -8.81 9.36 -6.74
N ILE A 6 -9.87 10.17 -6.64
CA ILE A 6 -11.10 9.77 -5.97
C ILE A 6 -11.91 8.95 -6.98
N VAL A 7 -12.30 7.74 -6.61
CA VAL A 7 -13.02 6.83 -7.51
C VAL A 7 -14.39 6.46 -6.99
N ASN A 8 -15.33 6.18 -7.91
CA ASN A 8 -16.61 5.59 -7.55
C ASN A 8 -16.53 4.05 -7.49
N ASP A 9 -17.66 3.39 -7.24
CA ASP A 9 -17.75 1.92 -7.13
C ASP A 9 -17.41 1.16 -8.43
N ASN A 10 -17.36 1.85 -9.57
CA ASN A 10 -16.97 1.29 -10.87
C ASN A 10 -15.51 1.58 -11.24
N ASP A 11 -14.70 2.06 -10.28
CA ASP A 11 -13.32 2.52 -10.48
C ASP A 11 -13.18 3.71 -11.47
N GLU A 12 -14.25 4.50 -11.63
CA GLU A 12 -14.22 5.70 -12.47
C GLU A 12 -13.76 6.91 -11.66
N VAL A 13 -12.84 7.70 -12.21
CA VAL A 13 -12.31 8.91 -11.55
C VAL A 13 -13.38 9.99 -11.49
N ILE A 14 -13.67 10.48 -10.28
CA ILE A 14 -14.66 11.54 -10.01
C ILE A 14 -14.04 12.80 -9.39
N GLY A 15 -12.74 12.80 -9.12
CA GLY A 15 -12.01 13.93 -8.56
C GLY A 15 -10.61 13.55 -8.11
N HIS A 16 -9.94 14.47 -7.42
CA HIS A 16 -8.60 14.27 -6.87
C HIS A 16 -8.54 14.73 -5.41
N CYS A 17 -7.69 14.09 -4.61
CA CYS A 17 -7.41 14.50 -3.24
C CYS A 17 -5.95 14.28 -2.88
N THR A 18 -5.48 14.90 -1.79
CA THR A 18 -4.21 14.48 -1.18
C THR A 18 -4.38 13.19 -0.38
N VAL A 19 -3.28 12.50 -0.07
CA VAL A 19 -3.29 11.33 0.84
C VAL A 19 -3.91 11.68 2.20
N GLY A 20 -3.61 12.87 2.75
CA GLY A 20 -4.19 13.28 4.04
C GLY A 20 -5.71 13.41 3.97
N GLU A 21 -6.22 14.05 2.91
CA GLU A 21 -7.66 14.20 2.72
C GLU A 21 -8.38 12.87 2.48
N SER A 22 -7.73 11.90 1.83
CA SER A 22 -8.35 10.60 1.58
C SER A 22 -8.67 9.87 2.89
N TYR A 23 -7.76 9.90 3.86
CA TYR A 23 -8.01 9.35 5.20
C TYR A 23 -8.95 10.23 6.04
N ASP A 24 -8.75 11.54 6.07
CA ASP A 24 -9.54 12.45 6.92
C ASP A 24 -11.04 12.48 6.54
N LYS A 25 -11.34 12.36 5.24
CA LYS A 25 -12.71 12.42 4.70
C LYS A 25 -13.24 11.05 4.27
N LEU A 26 -12.48 9.97 4.50
CA LEU A 26 -12.81 8.61 4.05
C LEU A 26 -13.14 8.54 2.55
N LEU A 27 -12.34 9.22 1.72
CA LEU A 27 -12.55 9.26 0.29
C LEU A 27 -12.02 7.96 -0.36
N PRO A 28 -12.84 7.27 -1.16
CA PRO A 28 -12.41 6.09 -1.91
C PRO A 28 -11.32 6.47 -2.90
N HIS A 29 -10.22 5.74 -2.87
CA HIS A 29 -9.04 5.94 -3.71
C HIS A 29 -8.37 4.60 -4.00
N ARG A 30 -7.49 4.58 -5.00
CA ARG A 30 -6.82 3.35 -5.47
C ARG A 30 -5.57 3.03 -4.64
N ILE A 31 -5.45 1.76 -4.26
CA ILE A 31 -4.27 1.18 -3.61
C ILE A 31 -3.88 -0.08 -4.39
N SER A 32 -2.58 -0.36 -4.49
CA SER A 32 -2.06 -1.63 -4.99
C SER A 32 -1.46 -2.45 -3.85
N HIS A 33 -1.61 -3.77 -3.92
CA HIS A 33 -1.05 -4.72 -2.96
C HIS A 33 -0.28 -5.81 -3.68
N ILE A 34 0.90 -6.14 -3.17
CA ILE A 34 1.73 -7.24 -3.64
C ILE A 34 1.79 -8.30 -2.54
N LEU A 35 1.43 -9.52 -2.92
CA LEU A 35 1.45 -10.67 -2.03
C LEU A 35 2.57 -11.61 -2.47
N ILE A 36 3.55 -11.82 -1.60
CA ILE A 36 4.66 -12.74 -1.87
C ILE A 36 4.41 -14.04 -1.10
N PHE A 37 4.50 -15.16 -1.81
CA PHE A 37 4.38 -16.50 -1.24
C PHE A 37 5.66 -17.29 -1.48
N ASN A 38 6.05 -18.11 -0.51
CA ASN A 38 7.10 -19.11 -0.72
C ASN A 38 6.54 -20.38 -1.38
N ASP A 39 7.41 -21.35 -1.69
CA ASP A 39 7.05 -22.62 -2.33
C ASP A 39 6.12 -23.51 -1.48
N GLU A 40 5.99 -23.22 -0.19
CA GLU A 40 5.05 -23.88 0.73
C GLU A 40 3.68 -23.18 0.79
N GLY A 41 3.48 -22.10 0.03
CA GLY A 41 2.25 -21.31 0.05
C GLY A 41 2.09 -20.41 1.27
N LYS A 42 3.14 -20.18 2.06
CA LYS A 42 3.13 -19.24 3.18
C LYS A 42 3.35 -17.82 2.66
N MET A 43 2.51 -16.88 3.11
CA MET A 43 2.59 -15.47 2.73
C MET A 43 3.58 -14.71 3.60
N LEU A 44 4.42 -13.87 2.97
CA LEU A 44 5.27 -12.93 3.68
C LEU A 44 4.41 -11.76 4.18
N LEU A 45 4.36 -11.55 5.50
CA LEU A 45 3.69 -10.42 6.12
C LEU A 45 4.71 -9.36 6.51
N GLN A 46 4.38 -8.08 6.26
CA GLN A 46 5.17 -6.96 6.76
C GLN A 46 4.57 -6.46 8.07
N LYS A 47 5.42 -6.22 9.07
CA LYS A 47 5.03 -5.47 10.27
C LYS A 47 5.33 -3.99 10.05
N ARG A 48 4.29 -3.15 10.08
CA ARG A 48 4.40 -1.70 9.94
C ARG A 48 5.21 -1.12 11.10
N THR A 49 6.04 -0.12 10.84
CA THR A 49 6.87 0.49 11.89
C THR A 49 6.03 1.38 12.81
N ALA A 50 6.63 1.86 13.90
CA ALA A 50 5.97 2.77 14.82
C ALA A 50 5.91 4.21 14.28
N GLU A 51 6.76 4.54 13.30
CA GLU A 51 6.87 5.85 12.68
C GLU A 51 5.81 6.08 11.59
N GLU A 52 5.13 5.02 11.15
CA GLU A 52 4.06 5.10 10.16
C GLU A 52 2.94 6.03 10.63
N LYS A 53 2.42 6.85 9.72
CA LYS A 53 1.34 7.80 10.06
C LYS A 53 0.02 7.08 10.38
N PHE A 54 -0.22 5.95 9.73
CA PHE A 54 -1.44 5.15 9.86
C PHE A 54 -1.11 3.70 10.19
N TYR A 55 -1.94 3.06 11.02
CA TYR A 55 -1.85 1.63 11.39
C TYR A 55 -0.46 1.19 11.89
N GLN A 56 0.13 1.96 12.79
CA GLN A 56 1.42 1.64 13.42
C GLN A 56 1.41 0.25 14.05
N ASN A 57 2.51 -0.50 13.90
CA ASN A 57 2.68 -1.85 14.46
C ASN A 57 1.69 -2.92 13.98
N HIS A 58 0.83 -2.62 13.00
CA HIS A 58 -0.08 -3.62 12.42
C HIS A 58 0.67 -4.50 11.41
N TRP A 59 0.16 -5.72 11.23
CA TRP A 59 0.58 -6.58 10.12
C TRP A 59 -0.16 -6.17 8.85
N SER A 60 0.56 -6.04 7.74
CA SER A 60 0.04 -5.67 6.42
C SER A 60 0.40 -6.72 5.35
N ALA A 61 -0.10 -6.50 4.14
CA ALA A 61 0.40 -7.15 2.92
C ALA A 61 1.92 -6.97 2.77
N THR A 62 2.55 -7.75 1.89
CA THR A 62 4.01 -7.75 1.76
C THR A 62 4.56 -6.41 1.30
N VAL A 63 3.90 -5.80 0.32
CA VAL A 63 4.14 -4.45 -0.17
C VAL A 63 2.78 -3.83 -0.49
N ASP A 64 2.56 -2.60 -0.06
CA ASP A 64 1.34 -1.83 -0.37
C ASP A 64 1.68 -0.37 -0.63
N GLY A 65 0.95 0.25 -1.55
CA GLY A 65 1.22 1.63 -1.97
C GLY A 65 0.04 2.29 -2.66
N HIS A 66 -0.05 3.61 -2.51
CA HIS A 66 -1.04 4.44 -3.19
C HIS A 66 -0.78 4.47 -4.69
N VAL A 67 -1.84 4.35 -5.50
CA VAL A 67 -1.74 4.63 -6.94
C VAL A 67 -1.93 6.12 -7.14
N GLN A 68 -0.93 6.79 -7.70
CA GLN A 68 -0.98 8.23 -7.92
C GLN A 68 -2.04 8.57 -8.98
N ALA A 69 -2.51 9.83 -8.96
CA ALA A 69 -3.40 10.34 -9.98
C ALA A 69 -2.79 10.15 -11.38
N ASP A 70 -3.63 9.72 -12.33
CA ASP A 70 -3.23 9.36 -13.71
C ASP A 70 -2.20 8.21 -13.83
N GLU A 71 -1.89 7.50 -12.74
CA GLU A 71 -0.98 6.36 -12.74
C GLU A 71 -1.73 5.04 -12.97
N SER A 72 -1.10 4.12 -13.73
CA SER A 72 -1.60 2.76 -13.84
C SER A 72 -1.19 1.93 -12.62
N TYR A 73 -2.04 0.98 -12.22
CA TYR A 73 -1.73 0.02 -11.17
C TYR A 73 -0.38 -0.69 -11.38
N GLU A 74 -0.06 -1.07 -12.63
CA GLU A 74 1.21 -1.72 -12.98
C GLU A 74 2.42 -0.83 -12.66
N LYS A 75 2.35 0.46 -13.03
CA LYS A 75 3.44 1.39 -12.78
C LYS A 75 3.63 1.66 -11.29
N ALA A 76 2.54 1.89 -10.55
CA ALA A 76 2.58 2.03 -9.09
C ALA A 76 3.20 0.80 -8.42
N THR A 77 2.76 -0.40 -8.83
CA THR A 77 3.26 -1.67 -8.31
C THR A 77 4.77 -1.84 -8.56
N LEU A 78 5.25 -1.56 -9.77
CA LEU A 78 6.67 -1.69 -10.11
C LEU A 78 7.56 -0.73 -9.28
N GLN A 79 7.09 0.50 -9.06
CA GLN A 79 7.81 1.47 -8.22
C GLN A 79 7.94 1.01 -6.77
N GLU A 80 6.88 0.41 -6.23
CA GLU A 80 6.88 -0.14 -4.87
C GLU A 80 7.81 -1.37 -4.76
N VAL A 81 7.82 -2.26 -5.76
CA VAL A 81 8.76 -3.40 -5.80
C VAL A 81 10.20 -2.92 -5.83
N ASP A 82 10.53 -1.94 -6.69
CA ASP A 82 11.89 -1.43 -6.84
C ASP A 82 12.42 -0.78 -5.54
N SER A 83 11.50 -0.26 -4.72
CA SER A 83 11.81 0.35 -3.42
C SER A 83 11.85 -0.66 -2.28
N PHE A 84 11.34 -1.88 -2.49
CA PHE A 84 11.20 -2.90 -1.46
C PHE A 84 12.47 -3.75 -1.31
N SER A 85 12.83 -4.07 -0.07
CA SER A 85 13.92 -5.00 0.25
C SER A 85 13.42 -6.01 1.28
N ILE A 86 13.75 -7.28 1.06
CA ILE A 86 13.39 -8.36 1.99
C ILE A 86 14.50 -8.50 3.02
N GLU A 87 14.18 -8.22 4.28
CA GLU A 87 15.01 -8.55 5.43
C GLU A 87 14.31 -9.61 6.28
N GLU A 88 15.02 -10.70 6.59
CA GLU A 88 14.54 -11.70 7.52
C GLU A 88 14.71 -11.19 8.96
N LYS A 89 13.60 -10.88 9.63
CA LYS A 89 13.61 -10.57 11.07
C LYS A 89 13.03 -11.76 11.84
N ASN A 90 13.92 -12.53 12.47
CA ASN A 90 13.54 -13.62 13.36
C ASN A 90 13.15 -13.07 14.75
N ASP A 91 11.98 -12.45 14.84
CA ASP A 91 11.42 -11.90 16.08
C ASP A 91 10.58 -12.92 16.89
N TRP A 92 10.76 -14.22 16.63
CA TRP A 92 9.97 -15.31 17.23
C TRP A 92 10.31 -15.59 18.72
N GLU A 93 11.33 -14.96 19.28
CA GLU A 93 11.80 -15.17 20.67
C GLU A 93 11.35 -14.07 21.66
N ARG A 94 10.08 -13.65 21.61
CA ARG A 94 9.49 -12.84 22.70
C ARG A 94 8.33 -13.55 23.39
#